data_AF-A0A351H5Q6-F1
#
_entry.id   AF-A0A351H5Q6-F1
#
_cell.length_a   1.000
_cell.length_b   1.000
_cell.length_c   1.000
_cell.angle_alpha   90.00
_cell.angle_beta   90.00
_cell.angle_gamma   90.00
#
_symmetry.space_group_name_H-M   'P 1'
#
loop_
_entity.id
_entity.type
_entity.pdbx_description
1 polymer ?
#
loop_
_entity_poly.entity_id
_entity_poly.type
_entity_poly.pdbx_seq_one_letter_code
_entity_poly.pdbx_strand_id
1 'polypeptide(L)'
;SLNPDAPFTYIKADVEGAEKAALSGAEKTIKANKPKMLISCYHRTEDLFALPLAVDGIRTDYKLYLRHFPSLPAWELNYYFI
;
A
#
# COMPACT_ATOMS: atom_id res chain seq x y z
N SER A 1 12.36 21.75 10.51
CA SER A 1 11.54 20.99 11.49
C SER A 1 10.27 20.53 10.78
N LEU A 2 9.84 19.29 11.01
CA LEU A 2 8.56 18.80 10.47
C LEU A 2 7.43 19.55 11.17
N ASN A 3 6.42 20.02 10.43
CA ASN A 3 5.22 20.61 11.02
C ASN A 3 4.39 19.48 11.65
N PRO A 4 4.19 19.47 12.98
CA PRO A 4 3.43 18.41 13.66
C PRO A 4 1.94 18.39 13.25
N ASP A 5 1.42 19.48 12.70
CA ASP A 5 0.04 19.60 12.23
C ASP A 5 -0.14 19.20 10.75
N ALA A 6 0.94 18.83 10.06
CA ALA A 6 0.84 18.42 8.66
C ALA A 6 0.08 17.08 8.54
N PRO A 7 -0.89 16.97 7.60
CA PRO A 7 -1.68 15.75 7.43
C PRO A 7 -0.81 14.61 6.92
N PHE A 8 -1.11 13.39 7.36
CA PHE A 8 -0.46 12.18 6.86
C PHE A 8 -0.95 11.86 5.44
N THR A 9 -0.07 11.98 4.44
CA THR A 9 -0.50 12.00 3.03
C THR A 9 -0.06 10.79 2.21
N TYR A 10 0.93 10.01 2.67
CA TYR A 10 1.55 8.97 1.85
C TYR A 10 2.07 7.78 2.65
N ILE A 11 1.85 6.58 2.12
CA ILE A 11 2.49 5.33 2.57
C ILE A 11 3.29 4.76 1.39
N LYS A 12 4.57 4.48 1.61
CA LYS A 12 5.34 3.56 0.79
C LYS A 12 5.68 2.36 1.65
N ALA A 13 5.31 1.15 1.23
CA ALA A 13 5.62 -0.07 1.96
C ALA A 13 6.28 -1.10 1.04
N ASP A 14 7.41 -1.58 1.51
CA ASP A 14 8.18 -2.68 0.94
C ASP A 14 8.83 -3.39 2.13
N VAL A 15 8.16 -4.43 2.63
CA VAL A 15 8.41 -4.98 3.98
C VAL A 15 8.58 -6.50 3.95
N GLU A 16 9.12 -7.02 2.86
CA GLU A 16 9.57 -8.42 2.70
C GLU A 16 8.48 -9.45 3.03
N GLY A 17 7.25 -9.22 2.53
CA GLY A 17 6.11 -10.14 2.69
C GLY A 17 5.26 -9.87 3.93
N ALA A 18 5.48 -8.76 4.64
CA ALA A 18 4.67 -8.32 5.77
C ALA A 18 3.62 -7.24 5.39
N GLU A 19 3.35 -7.02 4.10
CA GLU A 19 2.55 -5.89 3.61
C GLU A 19 1.14 -5.88 4.19
N LYS A 20 0.49 -7.05 4.25
CA LYS A 20 -0.84 -7.18 4.86
C LYS A 20 -0.85 -6.81 6.35
N ALA A 21 0.20 -7.20 7.09
CA ALA A 21 0.33 -6.85 8.50
C ALA A 21 0.60 -5.35 8.68
N ALA A 22 1.43 -4.75 7.82
CA ALA A 22 1.67 -3.32 7.80
C ALA A 22 0.38 -2.51 7.52
N LEU A 23 -0.41 -2.94 6.53
CA LEU A 23 -1.71 -2.33 6.22
C LEU A 23 -2.68 -2.44 7.41
N SER A 24 -2.74 -3.59 8.08
CA SER A 24 -3.57 -3.78 9.27
C SER A 24 -3.13 -2.87 10.43
N GLY A 25 -1.82 -2.76 10.68
CA GLY A 25 -1.28 -1.84 11.68
C GLY A 25 -1.57 -0.37 11.36
N ALA A 26 -1.66 -0.02 10.07
CA ALA A 26 -1.96 1.32 9.58
C ALA A 26 -3.46 1.63 9.42
N GLU A 27 -4.36 0.70 9.76
CA GLU A 27 -5.81 0.80 9.50
C GLU A 27 -6.41 2.15 9.96
N LYS A 28 -6.11 2.58 11.19
CA LYS A 28 -6.61 3.86 11.73
C LYS A 28 -6.15 5.05 10.90
N THR A 29 -4.88 5.04 10.47
CA THR A 29 -4.29 6.10 9.65
C THR A 29 -4.92 6.14 8.25
N ILE A 30 -5.15 4.98 7.65
CA ILE A 30 -5.77 4.83 6.33
C ILE A 30 -7.23 5.35 6.35
N LYS A 31 -8.00 4.96 7.37
CA LYS A 31 -9.38 5.43 7.56
C LYS A 31 -9.45 6.94 7.76
N ALA A 32 -8.59 7.50 8.61
CA ALA A 32 -8.63 8.91 8.95
C ALA A 32 -8.14 9.83 7.81
N ASN A 33 -7.09 9.44 7.09
CA ASN A 33 -6.37 10.38 6.21
C ASN A 33 -6.47 10.08 4.72
N LYS A 34 -6.93 8.89 4.31
CA LYS A 34 -6.89 8.44 2.90
C LYS A 34 -5.53 8.73 2.23
N PRO A 35 -4.39 8.33 2.82
CA PRO A 35 -3.10 8.58 2.19
C PRO A 35 -3.05 7.87 0.83
N LYS A 36 -2.34 8.45 -0.14
CA LYS A 36 -1.95 7.69 -1.33
C LYS A 36 -1.00 6.58 -0.88
N MET A 37 -1.11 5.39 -1.45
CA MET A 37 -0.28 4.25 -1.03
C MET A 37 0.40 3.60 -2.22
N LEU A 38 1.69 3.34 -2.09
CA LEU A 38 2.49 2.51 -3.00
C LEU A 38 2.99 1.30 -2.21
N ILE A 39 2.48 0.12 -2.55
CA ILE A 39 2.71 -1.12 -1.81
C ILE A 39 3.29 -2.16 -2.76
N SER A 40 4.45 -2.74 -2.42
CA SER A 40 5.01 -3.85 -3.19
C SER A 40 4.11 -5.09 -3.07
N CYS A 41 4.03 -5.88 -4.13
CA CYS A 41 3.17 -7.07 -4.17
C CYS A 41 3.85 -8.27 -4.86
N TYR A 42 5.18 -8.29 -4.85
CA TYR A 42 5.99 -9.34 -5.46
C TYR A 42 6.56 -10.33 -4.44
N HIS A 43 6.46 -10.07 -3.13
CA HIS A 43 7.03 -10.93 -2.09
C HIS A 43 6.29 -12.26 -1.96
N ARG A 44 4.97 -12.26 -2.16
CA ARG A 44 4.17 -13.47 -2.17
C ARG A 44 3.17 -13.44 -3.31
N THR A 45 2.95 -14.59 -3.95
CA THR A 45 1.90 -14.73 -4.98
C THR A 45 0.52 -14.35 -4.44
N GLU A 46 0.27 -14.54 -3.14
CA GLU A 46 -0.99 -14.15 -2.50
C GLU A 46 -1.24 -12.65 -2.46
N ASP A 47 -0.17 -11.83 -2.46
CA ASP A 47 -0.28 -10.37 -2.34
C ASP A 47 -1.01 -9.74 -3.53
N LEU A 48 -1.00 -10.42 -4.69
CA LEU A 48 -1.74 -10.02 -5.89
C LEU A 48 -3.25 -9.86 -5.64
N PHE A 49 -3.84 -10.62 -4.72
CA PHE A 49 -5.27 -10.53 -4.41
C PHE A 49 -5.53 -10.15 -2.94
N ALA A 50 -4.66 -10.56 -2.02
CA ALA A 50 -4.86 -10.31 -0.60
C ALA A 50 -4.73 -8.82 -0.24
N LEU A 51 -3.81 -8.08 -0.86
CA LEU A 51 -3.60 -6.66 -0.55
C LEU A 51 -4.76 -5.77 -1.03
N PRO A 52 -5.27 -5.90 -2.28
CA PRO A 52 -6.48 -5.19 -2.70
C PRO A 52 -7.67 -5.43 -1.78
N LEU A 53 -7.93 -6.70 -1.42
CA LEU A 53 -9.05 -7.07 -0.54
C LEU A 53 -8.86 -6.52 0.88
N ALA A 54 -7.62 -6.53 1.40
CA ALA A 54 -7.32 -5.98 2.71
C ALA A 54 -7.56 -4.46 2.75
N VAL A 55 -7.13 -3.71 1.73
CA VAL A 55 -7.37 -2.27 1.66
C VAL A 55 -8.85 -1.95 1.46
N ASP A 56 -9.55 -2.69 0.59
CA ASP A 56 -10.99 -2.51 0.37
C ASP A 56 -11.79 -2.71 1.67
N GLY A 57 -11.44 -3.71 2.47
CA GLY A 57 -12.03 -3.95 3.79
C GLY A 57 -11.75 -2.85 4.83
N ILE A 58 -10.69 -2.06 4.64
CA ILE A 58 -10.39 -0.89 5.47
C ILE A 58 -11.14 0.33 4.94
N ARG A 59 -11.16 0.52 3.62
CA ARG A 59 -11.67 1.69 2.92
C ARG A 59 -11.94 1.39 1.44
N THR A 60 -13.19 1.52 1.02
CA THR A 60 -13.69 1.11 -0.32
C THR A 60 -13.64 2.19 -1.41
N ASP A 61 -13.15 3.39 -1.11
CA ASP A 61 -13.20 4.54 -2.03
C ASP A 61 -11.84 4.85 -2.70
N TYR A 62 -10.89 3.91 -2.65
CA TYR A 62 -9.61 4.01 -3.36
C TYR A 62 -9.74 3.63 -4.83
N LYS A 63 -9.01 4.35 -5.69
CA LYS A 63 -8.72 3.90 -7.05
C LYS A 63 -7.48 3.03 -7.03
N LEU A 64 -7.62 1.80 -7.51
CA LEU A 64 -6.54 0.81 -7.52
C LEU A 64 -5.86 0.76 -8.89
N TYR A 65 -4.54 0.81 -8.91
CA TYR A 65 -3.74 0.59 -10.11
C TYR A 65 -2.60 -0.39 -9.81
N LEU A 66 -2.38 -1.35 -10.70
CA LEU A 66 -1.21 -2.23 -10.67
C LEU A 66 -0.19 -1.73 -11.70
N ARG A 67 1.08 -1.63 -11.31
CA ARG A 67 2.18 -1.24 -12.19
C ARG A 67 3.36 -2.18 -11.99
N HIS A 68 3.98 -2.53 -13.11
CA HIS A 68 5.24 -3.26 -13.14
C HIS A 68 6.29 -2.31 -13.72
N PHE A 69 7.32 -1.99 -12.94
CA PHE A 69 8.46 -1.24 -13.49
C PHE A 69 9.43 -2.23 -14.12
N PRO A 70 9.88 -2.00 -15.37
CA PRO A 70 10.86 -2.86 -16.00
C PRO A 70 12.22 -2.67 -15.30
N SER A 71 12.56 -3.59 -14.41
CA SER A 71 13.89 -3.72 -13.81
C SER A 71 14.41 -5.16 -13.97
N LEU A 72 15.73 -5.33 -14.00
CA LEU A 72 16.38 -6.63 -13.93
C LEU A 72 16.72 -6.85 -12.44
N PRO A 73 16.01 -7.72 -11.68
CA PRO A 73 15.06 -8.78 -12.03
C PRO A 73 13.56 -8.42 -11.76
N ALA A 74 12.61 -9.33 -12.04
CA ALA A 74 11.14 -9.14 -12.06
C ALA A 74 10.42 -8.77 -10.73
N TRP A 75 11.10 -8.08 -9.82
CA TRP A 75 10.69 -7.80 -8.43
C TRP A 75 10.17 -6.37 -8.25
N GLU A 76 9.49 -5.78 -9.23
CA GLU A 76 9.02 -4.38 -9.14
C GLU A 76 7.51 -4.26 -9.46
N LEU A 77 6.72 -5.24 -9.01
CA LEU A 77 5.27 -5.18 -9.10
C LEU A 77 4.68 -4.44 -7.89
N ASN A 78 3.98 -3.35 -8.14
CA ASN A 78 3.49 -2.44 -7.12
C ASN A 78 2.01 -2.09 -7.32
N TYR A 79 1.26 -2.07 -6.23
CA TYR A 79 -0.07 -1.48 -6.17
C TYR A 79 -0.01 0.00 -5.79
N TYR A 80 -0.83 0.79 -6.47
CA TYR A 80 -1.11 2.18 -6.17
C TYR A 80 -2.57 2.31 -5.75
N PHE A 81 -2.78 2.82 -4.54
CA PHE A 81 -4.10 3.19 -4.01
C PHE A 81 -4.19 4.72 -3.96
N ILE A 82 -5.06 5.31 -4.79
CA ILE A 82 -5.19 6.77 -4.99
C ILE A 82 -6.58 7.28 -4.60
#